data_AF-A0AAE9L9T7-F1
#
_entry.id   AF-A0AAE9L9T7-F1
#
_cell.length_a   1.000
_cell.length_b   1.000
_cell.length_c   1.000
_cell.angle_alpha   90.00
_cell.angle_beta   90.00
_cell.angle_gamma   90.00
#
_symmetry.space_group_name_H-M   'P 1'
#
loop_
_entity.id
_entity.type
_entity.pdbx_description
1 polymer ?
#
loop_
_entity_poly.entity_id
_entity_poly.type
_entity_poly.pdbx_seq_one_letter_code
_entity_poly.pdbx_strand_id
1 'polypeptide(L)'
;MYPPRSQRNEGRKKARKPKIGKAWIITNLVLLLMIVGLFGYYYIFEHDNSGSLAENGGYSQTEKKIQTGSASEERSTPSVSESDTALSNKQLDEGPHADKQFADDETKQSAASDTSHRPATTSDTNAPEGSSSGAKLSSGKDGQAGNDMSKDVYDGNPSADKGGTEDVKKSKTDDAGSPTVTLHFVGDVQFSGKVEQRLEQNGFDFPYQYLGNLFHKDDLTMANLETPVTTNGVGALNKTYVYKSSPKALTALAEAGIDAVNLANNHILDQGTGGLLDTLKYLDEKGIAHAGAGRNAKEAYAPHYFERKGIKIALLGTTRVMPEANWNAGAKLPGVAGAYDSTAIVKSIREARMQADLVIVIAHWGKERATALEPHQTELSHAFIDAGADLVIGGHPHVLQGMEQYKGKWIAYSTGNFIFSKSTVPATWDTAIFQATCTRKGACEMKLTPYRAELGQPIPLKDTEASKILQRVAALSPENVSIGTDGTVSAQ
;
A
#
# COMPACT_ATOMS: atom_id res chain seq x y z
N MET A 1 18.95 -7.23 -10.12
CA MET A 1 19.26 -6.26 -9.05
C MET A 1 18.61 -4.94 -9.45
N TYR A 2 17.84 -4.32 -8.56
CA TYR A 2 17.04 -3.15 -8.94
C TYR A 2 17.85 -1.84 -8.89
N PRO A 3 17.95 -1.06 -10.00
CA PRO A 3 18.82 0.11 -10.09
C PRO A 3 18.39 1.25 -9.15
N PRO A 4 19.32 2.12 -8.71
CA PRO A 4 19.00 3.33 -7.95
C PRO A 4 18.06 4.30 -8.71
N ARG A 5 17.29 5.10 -7.98
CA ARG A 5 16.31 6.04 -8.56
C ARG A 5 16.92 7.02 -9.58
N SER A 6 18.18 7.43 -9.40
CA SER A 6 18.92 8.26 -10.35
C SER A 6 18.99 7.60 -11.73
N GLN A 7 19.34 6.32 -11.79
CA GLN A 7 19.39 5.52 -13.02
C GLN A 7 17.99 5.27 -13.60
N ARG A 8 16.97 4.99 -12.75
CA ARG A 8 15.55 4.88 -13.18
C ARG A 8 15.08 6.18 -13.86
N ASN A 9 15.40 7.32 -13.27
CA ASN A 9 15.02 8.64 -13.77
C ASN A 9 15.82 9.04 -15.02
N GLU A 10 17.09 8.65 -15.14
CA GLU A 10 17.82 8.78 -16.41
C GLU A 10 17.23 7.93 -17.52
N GLY A 11 16.88 6.66 -17.25
CA GLY A 11 16.20 5.79 -18.20
C GLY A 11 14.88 6.40 -18.68
N ARG A 12 14.04 6.85 -17.74
CA ARG A 12 12.79 7.57 -18.05
C ARG A 12 13.03 8.87 -18.81
N LYS A 13 14.07 9.67 -18.50
CA LYS A 13 14.44 10.89 -19.26
C LYS A 13 14.95 10.59 -20.67
N LYS A 14 15.68 9.48 -20.86
CA LYS A 14 16.13 9.01 -22.18
C LYS A 14 14.95 8.51 -23.03
N ALA A 15 13.95 7.88 -22.41
CA ALA A 15 12.69 7.48 -23.05
C ALA A 15 11.71 8.64 -23.31
N ARG A 16 11.62 9.64 -22.40
CA ARG A 16 10.78 10.84 -22.54
C ARG A 16 11.29 11.85 -23.58
N LYS A 17 12.43 11.64 -24.24
CA LYS A 17 12.81 12.39 -25.44
C LYS A 17 12.03 11.82 -26.64
N PRO A 18 10.99 12.50 -27.18
CA PRO A 18 10.42 12.07 -28.45
C PRO A 18 11.52 12.12 -29.52
N LYS A 19 11.73 11.01 -30.23
CA LYS A 19 12.48 11.02 -31.48
C LYS A 19 11.62 11.69 -32.54
N ILE A 20 11.51 13.02 -32.48
CA ILE A 20 10.86 13.83 -33.51
C ILE A 20 11.65 13.57 -34.81
N GLY A 21 11.08 12.74 -35.68
CA GLY A 21 11.74 12.33 -36.92
C GLY A 21 11.95 13.54 -37.81
N LYS A 22 13.07 13.57 -38.55
CA LYS A 22 13.35 14.64 -39.53
C LYS A 22 12.16 14.85 -40.48
N ALA A 23 11.47 13.77 -40.86
CA ALA A 23 10.22 13.81 -41.62
C ALA A 23 9.14 14.69 -40.97
N TRP A 24 8.84 14.54 -39.67
CA TRP A 24 7.82 15.35 -38.97
C TRP A 24 8.18 16.84 -38.95
N ILE A 25 9.45 17.18 -38.76
CA ILE A 25 9.93 18.57 -38.82
C ILE A 25 9.75 19.13 -40.24
N ILE A 26 10.13 18.37 -41.27
CA ILE A 26 9.96 18.75 -42.68
C ILE A 26 8.48 18.92 -43.04
N THR A 27 7.60 18.00 -42.64
CA THR A 27 6.16 18.09 -42.90
C THR A 27 5.55 19.36 -42.29
N ASN A 28 5.88 19.69 -41.03
CA ASN A 28 5.39 20.92 -40.39
C ASN A 28 5.96 22.19 -41.04
N LEU A 29 7.24 22.19 -41.47
CA LEU A 29 7.82 23.30 -42.22
C LEU A 29 7.14 23.51 -43.58
N VAL A 30 6.88 22.43 -44.33
CA VAL A 30 6.14 22.50 -45.60
C VAL A 30 4.72 22.99 -45.38
N LEU A 31 4.03 22.54 -44.33
CA LEU A 31 2.68 23.00 -44.00
C LEU A 31 2.66 24.50 -43.68
N LEU A 32 3.63 24.97 -42.88
CA LEU A 32 3.78 26.39 -42.53
C LEU A 32 4.05 27.25 -43.77
N LEU A 33 4.92 26.80 -44.67
CA LEU A 33 5.22 27.49 -45.93
C LEU A 33 4.01 27.54 -46.88
N MET A 34 3.18 26.48 -46.92
CA MET A 34 1.92 26.52 -47.69
C MET A 34 0.90 27.50 -47.09
N ILE A 35 0.80 27.57 -45.75
CA ILE A 35 -0.07 28.56 -45.07
C ILE A 35 0.39 29.99 -45.38
N VAL A 36 1.69 30.28 -45.26
CA VAL A 36 2.25 31.60 -45.61
C VAL A 36 2.06 31.92 -47.10
N GLY A 37 2.22 30.93 -47.99
CA GLY A 37 1.96 31.08 -49.42
C GLY A 37 0.50 31.39 -49.75
N LEU A 38 -0.46 30.73 -49.07
CA LEU A 38 -1.89 31.00 -49.20
C LEU A 38 -2.27 32.40 -48.70
N PHE A 39 -1.75 32.83 -47.56
CA PHE A 39 -1.94 34.20 -47.07
C PHE A 39 -1.33 35.25 -48.00
N GLY A 40 -0.13 35.00 -48.55
CA GLY A 40 0.50 35.87 -49.54
C GLY A 40 -0.29 35.95 -50.84
N TYR A 41 -0.79 34.81 -51.34
CA TYR A 41 -1.66 34.77 -52.52
C TYR A 41 -2.95 35.59 -52.30
N TYR A 42 -3.66 35.34 -51.19
CA TYR A 42 -4.89 36.08 -50.83
C TYR A 42 -4.63 37.59 -50.77
N TYR A 43 -3.57 38.01 -50.07
CA TYR A 43 -3.26 39.43 -49.89
C TYR A 43 -2.89 40.16 -51.20
N ILE A 44 -2.38 39.43 -52.20
CA ILE A 44 -2.08 40.01 -53.52
C ILE A 44 -3.32 39.98 -54.42
N PHE A 45 -3.95 38.81 -54.59
CA PHE A 45 -4.99 38.59 -55.60
C PHE A 45 -6.34 39.23 -55.24
N GLU A 46 -6.66 39.37 -53.95
CA GLU A 46 -7.91 40.01 -53.51
C GLU A 46 -7.79 41.55 -53.53
N HIS A 47 -6.56 42.09 -53.50
CA HIS A 47 -6.32 43.54 -53.37
C HIS A 47 -6.13 44.27 -54.71
N ASP A 48 -5.69 43.57 -55.77
CA ASP A 48 -5.61 44.11 -57.15
C ASP A 48 -6.98 44.22 -57.85
N ASN A 49 -8.01 43.50 -57.38
CA ASN A 49 -9.32 43.44 -58.05
C ASN A 49 -10.29 44.59 -57.68
N SER A 50 -9.93 45.47 -56.73
CA SER A 50 -10.75 46.63 -56.34
C SER A 50 -10.39 47.89 -57.14
N GLY A 51 -10.48 47.82 -58.47
CA GLY A 51 -9.81 48.82 -59.34
C GLY A 51 -10.36 49.04 -60.77
N SER A 52 -11.66 48.88 -61.03
CA SER A 52 -12.26 49.28 -62.32
C SER A 52 -13.69 49.84 -62.18
N LEU A 53 -14.12 50.60 -63.18
CA LEU A 53 -15.29 51.49 -63.13
C LEU A 53 -16.58 50.86 -63.65
N ALA A 54 -17.71 51.45 -63.28
CA ALA A 54 -19.04 51.08 -63.77
C ALA A 54 -19.41 51.82 -65.06
N GLU A 55 -20.23 51.20 -65.93
CA GLU A 55 -21.22 51.93 -66.75
C GLU A 55 -22.40 51.04 -67.21
N ASN A 56 -23.59 51.64 -67.20
CA ASN A 56 -24.75 51.49 -68.09
C ASN A 56 -25.26 50.11 -68.58
N GLY A 57 -26.47 49.76 -68.11
CA GLY A 57 -27.62 49.59 -69.02
C GLY A 57 -28.20 48.18 -69.25
N GLY A 58 -29.42 47.92 -68.76
CA GLY A 58 -30.21 46.73 -69.12
C GLY A 58 -31.56 46.65 -68.40
N TYR A 59 -32.67 46.75 -69.12
CA TYR A 59 -34.05 46.66 -68.60
C TYR A 59 -34.63 45.25 -68.82
N SER A 60 -35.40 44.70 -67.87
CA SER A 60 -36.76 44.14 -68.11
C SER A 60 -37.34 43.31 -66.94
N GLN A 61 -38.43 43.82 -66.35
CA GLN A 61 -39.67 43.15 -65.91
C GLN A 61 -39.71 41.61 -65.66
N THR A 62 -40.16 41.20 -64.46
CA THR A 62 -41.52 40.60 -64.26
C THR A 62 -41.94 40.53 -62.77
N GLU A 63 -43.22 40.30 -62.47
CA GLU A 63 -43.89 40.70 -61.22
C GLU A 63 -44.39 39.58 -60.29
N LYS A 64 -44.50 39.89 -58.98
CA LYS A 64 -45.68 39.72 -58.06
C LYS A 64 -45.28 40.10 -56.61
N LYS A 65 -45.72 41.19 -55.97
CA LYS A 65 -47.08 41.68 -55.55
C LYS A 65 -47.57 41.04 -54.22
N ILE A 66 -47.81 41.69 -53.05
CA ILE A 66 -48.19 43.07 -52.55
C ILE A 66 -49.73 43.24 -52.40
N GLN A 67 -50.35 43.75 -51.32
CA GLN A 67 -49.90 44.42 -50.04
C GLN A 67 -50.38 43.59 -48.79
N THR A 68 -50.81 43.99 -47.57
CA THR A 68 -51.17 45.21 -46.75
C THR A 68 -51.08 44.80 -45.24
N GLY A 69 -51.19 45.58 -44.14
CA GLY A 69 -51.43 46.99 -43.75
C GLY A 69 -50.76 47.27 -42.37
N SER A 70 -50.93 48.35 -41.57
CA SER A 70 -51.95 49.42 -41.42
C SER A 70 -53.25 48.97 -40.71
N ALA A 71 -53.77 49.58 -39.60
CA ALA A 71 -53.29 50.57 -38.58
C ALA A 71 -54.21 50.46 -37.31
N SER A 72 -54.32 51.31 -36.25
CA SER A 72 -53.77 52.63 -35.80
C SER A 72 -54.11 52.91 -34.30
N GLU A 73 -53.32 53.75 -33.59
CA GLU A 73 -53.64 54.49 -32.32
C GLU A 73 -53.89 53.65 -31.02
N GLU A 74 -53.82 54.16 -29.77
CA GLU A 74 -53.71 55.53 -29.23
C GLU A 74 -52.74 55.68 -27.99
N ARG A 75 -52.50 56.94 -27.62
CA ARG A 75 -51.68 57.60 -26.57
C ARG A 75 -51.80 57.11 -25.10
N SER A 76 -50.68 57.07 -24.34
CA SER A 76 -50.45 57.76 -23.02
C SER A 76 -49.28 57.22 -22.15
N THR A 77 -48.65 58.12 -21.38
CA THR A 77 -47.70 57.92 -20.25
C THR A 77 -48.07 58.95 -19.14
N PRO A 78 -47.54 58.99 -17.87
CA PRO A 78 -46.19 58.61 -17.38
C PRO A 78 -46.12 58.10 -15.90
N SER A 79 -44.99 58.36 -15.21
CA SER A 79 -44.66 58.23 -13.75
C SER A 79 -44.32 56.81 -13.23
N VAL A 80 -43.16 56.52 -12.57
CA VAL A 80 -42.56 56.99 -11.27
C VAL A 80 -43.28 56.34 -10.07
N SER A 81 -42.66 55.72 -9.06
CA SER A 81 -41.26 55.34 -8.75
C SER A 81 -41.23 54.34 -7.55
N GLU A 82 -40.06 53.78 -7.20
CA GLU A 82 -39.76 53.17 -5.86
C GLU A 82 -40.62 51.92 -5.46
N SER A 83 -40.33 51.12 -4.41
CA SER A 83 -39.08 50.81 -3.67
C SER A 83 -39.21 49.44 -2.98
N ASP A 84 -38.06 48.89 -2.54
CA ASP A 84 -37.77 47.97 -1.41
C ASP A 84 -38.78 46.98 -0.77
N THR A 85 -38.19 45.92 -0.19
CA THR A 85 -38.75 44.88 0.71
C THR A 85 -39.79 43.91 0.09
N ALA A 86 -39.70 42.57 0.13
CA ALA A 86 -39.15 41.55 1.05
C ALA A 86 -40.19 40.91 2.00
N LEU A 87 -39.99 39.60 2.26
CA LEU A 87 -40.65 38.71 3.25
C LEU A 87 -42.01 38.04 2.92
N SER A 88 -41.92 36.72 2.65
CA SER A 88 -42.53 35.63 3.45
C SER A 88 -43.89 34.97 3.06
N ASN A 89 -43.80 33.64 2.86
CA ASN A 89 -44.74 32.56 3.24
C ASN A 89 -46.17 32.42 2.66
N LYS A 90 -46.30 31.52 1.66
CA LYS A 90 -47.09 30.24 1.65
C LYS A 90 -46.79 29.52 0.32
N GLN A 91 -46.40 28.24 0.22
CA GLN A 91 -46.86 26.95 0.81
C GLN A 91 -48.06 26.33 0.07
N LEU A 92 -47.97 25.01 -0.21
CA LEU A 92 -48.83 24.16 -1.08
C LEU A 92 -48.61 24.43 -2.58
N ASP A 93 -48.72 23.49 -3.52
CA ASP A 93 -48.56 22.01 -3.63
C ASP A 93 -48.30 21.79 -5.15
N GLU A 94 -47.55 20.84 -5.71
CA GLU A 94 -47.68 19.37 -5.71
C GLU A 94 -46.38 18.75 -6.28
N GLY A 95 -46.25 17.42 -6.18
CA GLY A 95 -45.84 16.62 -7.37
C GLY A 95 -44.46 15.93 -7.29
N PRO A 96 -44.37 14.59 -7.43
CA PRO A 96 -43.17 13.87 -6.99
C PRO A 96 -42.12 13.59 -8.07
N HIS A 97 -40.85 13.75 -7.69
CA HIS A 97 -39.74 12.96 -8.25
C HIS A 97 -39.06 12.16 -7.13
N ALA A 98 -38.69 10.91 -7.42
CA ALA A 98 -38.31 9.93 -6.40
C ALA A 98 -36.79 9.90 -6.15
N ASP A 99 -36.38 10.37 -4.97
CA ASP A 99 -35.02 10.19 -4.47
C ASP A 99 -34.78 8.76 -3.96
N LYS A 100 -33.62 8.19 -4.28
CA LYS A 100 -33.12 6.96 -3.64
C LYS A 100 -31.94 7.28 -2.74
N GLN A 101 -32.24 7.77 -1.54
CA GLN A 101 -31.26 7.78 -0.46
C GLN A 101 -30.96 6.34 -0.03
N PHE A 102 -29.70 5.93 -0.13
CA PHE A 102 -29.17 4.80 0.63
C PHE A 102 -28.48 5.37 1.86
N ALA A 103 -28.91 4.92 3.04
CA ALA A 103 -28.26 5.24 4.31
C ALA A 103 -27.31 4.08 4.68
N ASP A 104 -26.10 4.43 5.11
CA ASP A 104 -25.15 3.48 5.71
C ASP A 104 -25.58 3.22 7.18
N ASP A 105 -25.69 1.95 7.59
CA ASP A 105 -25.95 1.56 9.00
C ASP A 105 -24.90 0.54 9.48
N GLU A 106 -23.93 1.00 10.28
CA GLU A 106 -22.93 0.17 10.96
C GLU A 106 -23.26 0.02 12.46
N THR A 107 -24.21 -0.84 12.86
CA THR A 107 -24.17 -1.44 14.22
C THR A 107 -25.01 -2.72 14.41
N LYS A 108 -24.32 -3.85 14.67
CA LYS A 108 -24.60 -4.86 15.72
C LYS A 108 -23.51 -5.97 15.61
N GLN A 109 -22.67 -6.22 16.61
CA GLN A 109 -22.94 -6.66 17.99
C GLN A 109 -23.39 -8.13 18.04
N SER A 110 -22.46 -9.02 18.36
CA SER A 110 -22.71 -10.45 18.61
C SER A 110 -22.96 -10.72 20.10
N ALA A 111 -23.99 -11.52 20.39
CA ALA A 111 -24.27 -12.09 21.71
C ALA A 111 -24.73 -13.54 21.52
N ALA A 112 -24.55 -14.37 22.56
CA ALA A 112 -24.61 -15.83 22.45
C ALA A 112 -26.01 -16.41 22.14
N SER A 113 -26.01 -17.59 21.54
CA SER A 113 -27.04 -18.61 21.81
C SER A 113 -26.36 -19.97 21.98
N ASP A 114 -26.28 -20.43 23.23
CA ASP A 114 -26.20 -21.86 23.54
C ASP A 114 -27.63 -22.41 23.50
N THR A 115 -27.83 -23.60 22.94
CA THR A 115 -29.01 -24.42 23.27
C THR A 115 -28.80 -25.88 22.87
N SER A 116 -28.65 -26.74 23.88
CA SER A 116 -28.69 -28.19 23.71
C SER A 116 -30.04 -28.69 23.19
N HIS A 117 -30.04 -29.76 22.38
CA HIS A 117 -31.08 -30.81 22.39
C HIS A 117 -30.48 -32.16 21.97
N ARG A 118 -31.07 -33.27 22.45
CA ARG A 118 -30.54 -34.65 22.38
C ARG A 118 -31.71 -35.65 22.50
N PRO A 119 -31.49 -36.95 22.28
CA PRO A 119 -31.36 -37.65 21.01
C PRO A 119 -32.67 -38.36 20.59
N ALA A 120 -32.68 -39.07 19.46
CA ALA A 120 -33.66 -40.11 19.14
C ALA A 120 -32.95 -41.46 18.86
N THR A 121 -33.55 -42.57 19.28
CA THR A 121 -32.98 -43.93 19.20
C THR A 121 -34.04 -44.97 18.85
N THR A 122 -33.75 -45.84 17.87
CA THR A 122 -34.35 -47.17 17.58
C THR A 122 -33.60 -47.67 16.32
N SER A 123 -32.73 -48.70 16.33
CA SER A 123 -32.86 -50.13 16.68
C SER A 123 -33.45 -50.98 15.56
N ASP A 124 -32.60 -51.82 14.96
CA ASP A 124 -32.85 -53.17 14.38
C ASP A 124 -31.53 -53.59 13.68
N THR A 125 -30.71 -54.58 14.11
CA THR A 125 -30.84 -56.03 14.42
C THR A 125 -30.30 -56.93 13.30
N ASN A 126 -29.72 -58.07 13.71
CA ASN A 126 -29.32 -59.26 12.92
C ASN A 126 -27.98 -59.23 12.14
N ALA A 127 -26.96 -59.85 12.76
CA ALA A 127 -26.04 -60.75 12.06
C ALA A 127 -26.67 -62.17 11.98
N PRO A 128 -26.05 -63.12 11.24
CA PRO A 128 -25.30 -64.16 11.96
C PRO A 128 -23.96 -64.56 11.29
N GLU A 129 -23.36 -65.66 11.77
CA GLU A 129 -21.92 -65.98 11.75
C GLU A 129 -21.46 -66.94 10.62
N GLY A 130 -20.13 -67.17 10.53
CA GLY A 130 -19.57 -68.32 9.80
C GLY A 130 -18.03 -68.47 9.76
N SER A 131 -17.44 -69.14 10.78
CA SER A 131 -16.33 -70.15 10.74
C SER A 131 -15.11 -70.01 9.78
N SER A 132 -13.86 -70.41 10.03
CA SER A 132 -13.01 -70.81 11.20
C SER A 132 -11.54 -70.91 10.68
N SER A 133 -10.43 -70.69 11.42
CA SER A 133 -9.77 -71.56 12.43
C SER A 133 -8.41 -70.88 12.81
N GLY A 134 -7.88 -70.96 14.06
CA GLY A 134 -6.93 -71.98 14.55
C GLY A 134 -5.44 -71.65 14.25
N ALA A 135 -4.46 -71.63 15.19
CA ALA A 135 -4.45 -71.87 16.64
C ALA A 135 -3.18 -71.32 17.38
N LYS A 136 -3.31 -71.12 18.72
CA LYS A 136 -2.37 -71.39 19.89
C LYS A 136 -0.83 -71.53 19.69
N LEU A 137 0.08 -71.21 20.64
CA LEU A 137 0.07 -70.58 21.99
C LEU A 137 1.52 -70.33 22.54
N SER A 138 1.68 -69.47 23.58
CA SER A 138 2.78 -69.42 24.61
C SER A 138 4.24 -69.12 24.17
N SER A 139 5.18 -68.63 25.01
CA SER A 139 5.21 -67.92 26.32
C SER A 139 6.68 -67.51 26.63
N GLY A 140 7.05 -66.54 27.47
CA GLY A 140 6.32 -65.58 28.32
C GLY A 140 7.29 -64.78 29.25
N LYS A 141 6.73 -64.07 30.25
CA LYS A 141 7.23 -63.75 31.63
C LYS A 141 8.75 -63.80 31.98
N ASP A 142 9.32 -62.96 32.85
CA ASP A 142 8.92 -61.81 33.70
C ASP A 142 10.21 -61.03 34.07
N GLY A 143 10.12 -59.80 34.59
CA GLY A 143 11.28 -59.16 35.26
C GLY A 143 11.17 -57.65 35.48
N GLN A 144 11.11 -57.20 36.73
CA GLN A 144 11.08 -55.79 37.11
C GLN A 144 11.99 -55.55 38.33
N ALA A 145 13.01 -54.71 38.16
CA ALA A 145 13.84 -54.18 39.23
C ALA A 145 14.51 -52.89 38.74
N GLY A 146 14.81 -51.97 39.65
CA GLY A 146 15.67 -50.82 39.37
C GLY A 146 16.53 -50.51 40.59
N ASN A 147 17.62 -49.77 40.39
CA ASN A 147 18.14 -48.89 41.43
C ASN A 147 19.02 -47.78 40.85
N ASP A 148 19.20 -46.73 41.64
CA ASP A 148 20.13 -45.62 41.40
C ASP A 148 21.58 -46.02 41.73
N MET A 149 22.55 -45.52 40.95
CA MET A 149 23.74 -44.87 41.53
C MET A 149 24.59 -44.08 40.52
N SER A 150 24.59 -42.75 40.73
CA SER A 150 25.77 -41.87 40.84
C SER A 150 26.95 -41.92 39.85
N LYS A 151 27.25 -40.73 39.31
CA LYS A 151 28.59 -40.09 39.16
C LYS A 151 29.73 -40.84 38.47
N ASP A 152 30.36 -40.11 37.55
CA ASP A 152 31.83 -39.94 37.62
C ASP A 152 32.20 -38.46 37.47
N VAL A 153 33.37 -38.07 37.98
CA VAL A 153 33.89 -36.69 37.98
C VAL A 153 35.32 -36.72 37.46
N TYR A 154 35.71 -35.71 36.67
CA TYR A 154 37.14 -35.42 36.48
C TYR A 154 37.43 -33.92 36.69
N ASP A 155 38.34 -33.67 37.61
CA ASP A 155 38.86 -32.36 38.00
C ASP A 155 40.20 -32.08 37.26
N GLY A 156 40.62 -30.82 37.14
CA GLY A 156 41.65 -30.46 36.15
C GLY A 156 42.20 -29.04 36.14
N ASN A 157 42.41 -28.40 37.30
CA ASN A 157 43.25 -27.19 37.46
C ASN A 157 43.82 -27.21 38.91
N PRO A 158 44.89 -26.46 39.32
CA PRO A 158 45.37 -25.20 38.73
C PRO A 158 46.89 -25.01 38.62
N SER A 159 47.30 -23.93 37.94
CA SER A 159 48.40 -23.05 38.41
C SER A 159 48.28 -21.67 37.75
N ALA A 160 48.84 -20.64 38.39
CA ALA A 160 48.63 -19.23 38.01
C ALA A 160 49.92 -18.41 38.12
N ASP A 161 49.97 -17.31 37.36
CA ASP A 161 50.65 -16.10 37.82
C ASP A 161 49.90 -14.83 37.37
N LYS A 162 50.37 -13.66 37.81
CA LYS A 162 49.58 -12.45 38.07
C LYS A 162 49.66 -11.37 36.99
N GLY A 163 48.65 -10.51 36.99
CA GLY A 163 48.84 -9.06 36.85
C GLY A 163 48.29 -8.43 35.57
N GLY A 164 47.47 -7.39 35.72
CA GLY A 164 46.94 -6.59 34.60
C GLY A 164 45.50 -6.13 34.82
N THR A 165 45.29 -5.09 35.64
CA THR A 165 44.02 -4.34 35.65
C THR A 165 44.03 -3.32 34.52
N GLU A 166 43.33 -3.59 33.42
CA GLU A 166 43.03 -2.59 32.40
C GLU A 166 41.52 -2.35 32.29
N ASP A 167 41.13 -1.07 32.31
CA ASP A 167 39.74 -0.65 32.17
C ASP A 167 39.21 -0.98 30.77
N VAL A 168 38.20 -1.84 30.67
CA VAL A 168 37.48 -2.11 29.42
C VAL A 168 36.60 -0.90 29.05
N LYS A 169 37.24 0.16 28.53
CA LYS A 169 36.57 1.25 27.84
C LYS A 169 35.81 0.66 26.66
N LYS A 170 34.48 0.75 26.67
CA LYS A 170 33.64 0.45 25.50
C LYS A 170 34.18 1.22 24.29
N SER A 171 34.73 0.53 23.29
CA SER A 171 34.99 1.16 22.00
C SER A 171 33.67 1.71 21.45
N LYS A 172 33.64 3.01 21.20
CA LYS A 172 32.48 3.73 20.65
C LYS A 172 32.86 4.44 19.35
N THR A 173 33.89 3.94 18.67
CA THR A 173 34.66 4.63 17.62
C THR A 173 34.68 3.92 16.27
N ASP A 174 34.27 2.65 16.21
CA ASP A 174 34.54 1.76 15.05
C ASP A 174 33.54 1.90 13.89
N ASP A 175 32.68 2.92 13.89
CA ASP A 175 31.60 3.09 12.91
C ASP A 175 31.48 4.52 12.33
N ALA A 176 32.35 5.45 12.75
CA ALA A 176 32.41 6.83 12.28
C ALA A 176 33.04 6.95 10.87
N GLY A 177 32.43 6.29 9.89
CA GLY A 177 32.92 6.19 8.52
C GLY A 177 32.30 5.04 7.70
N SER A 178 31.57 4.13 8.34
CA SER A 178 30.80 3.08 7.63
C SER A 178 29.72 3.71 6.74
N PRO A 179 29.50 3.22 5.50
CA PRO A 179 28.35 3.64 4.73
C PRO A 179 27.05 3.18 5.42
N THR A 180 26.07 4.07 5.47
CA THR A 180 24.72 3.79 5.96
C THR A 180 23.68 4.04 4.88
N VAL A 181 22.61 3.23 4.89
CA VAL A 181 21.44 3.41 4.03
C VAL A 181 20.29 3.99 4.86
N THR A 182 19.58 4.96 4.29
CA THR A 182 18.34 5.49 4.87
C THR A 182 17.16 4.87 4.15
N LEU A 183 16.29 4.24 4.90
CA LEU A 183 15.10 3.53 4.44
C LEU A 183 13.88 4.22 5.03
N HIS A 184 12.82 4.39 4.25
CA HIS A 184 11.52 4.81 4.77
C HIS A 184 10.48 3.71 4.59
N PHE A 185 9.65 3.53 5.61
CA PHE A 185 8.48 2.68 5.59
C PHE A 185 7.23 3.53 5.85
N VAL A 186 6.16 3.23 5.11
CA VAL A 186 4.85 3.87 5.28
C VAL A 186 3.76 2.83 5.48
N GLY A 187 2.65 3.31 6.04
CA GLY A 187 1.42 2.55 6.27
C GLY A 187 0.73 2.01 5.02
N ASP A 188 -0.45 1.44 5.26
CA ASP A 188 -1.28 0.77 4.27
C ASP A 188 -1.72 1.73 3.15
N VAL A 189 -1.63 1.25 1.89
CA VAL A 189 -1.92 2.00 0.66
C VAL A 189 -2.97 1.27 -0.17
N GLN A 190 -4.14 1.91 -0.34
CA GLN A 190 -5.16 1.54 -1.32
C GLN A 190 -5.39 2.70 -2.32
N PHE A 191 -5.86 2.38 -3.54
CA PHE A 191 -6.31 3.39 -4.51
C PHE A 191 -7.75 3.18 -5.00
N SER A 192 -8.54 2.39 -4.29
CA SER A 192 -9.93 2.02 -4.65
C SER A 192 -11.00 2.97 -4.07
N GLY A 193 -12.21 2.96 -4.63
CA GLY A 193 -13.41 3.53 -4.01
C GLY A 193 -13.33 5.04 -3.74
N LYS A 194 -13.60 5.47 -2.50
CA LYS A 194 -13.54 6.91 -2.11
C LYS A 194 -12.15 7.53 -2.32
N VAL A 195 -11.07 6.72 -2.34
CA VAL A 195 -9.72 7.19 -2.70
C VAL A 195 -9.63 7.38 -4.22
N GLU A 196 -10.07 6.41 -5.03
CA GLU A 196 -10.06 6.49 -6.49
C GLU A 196 -10.80 7.74 -7.01
N GLN A 197 -12.00 8.00 -6.46
CA GLN A 197 -12.80 9.19 -6.74
C GLN A 197 -12.02 10.49 -6.44
N ARG A 198 -11.24 10.52 -5.36
CA ARG A 198 -10.42 11.68 -4.99
C ARG A 198 -9.26 11.88 -5.97
N LEU A 199 -8.62 10.82 -6.43
CA LEU A 199 -7.48 10.90 -7.37
C LEU A 199 -7.90 11.26 -8.80
N GLU A 200 -9.03 10.74 -9.31
CA GLU A 200 -9.58 11.16 -10.61
C GLU A 200 -10.04 12.63 -10.60
N GLN A 201 -10.45 13.17 -9.44
CA GLN A 201 -10.81 14.59 -9.26
C GLN A 201 -9.61 15.54 -9.12
N ASN A 202 -8.56 15.14 -8.40
CA ASN A 202 -7.48 16.04 -7.95
C ASN A 202 -6.11 15.76 -8.61
N GLY A 203 -6.03 14.73 -9.46
CA GLY A 203 -4.77 14.21 -9.99
C GLY A 203 -4.25 13.00 -9.20
N PHE A 204 -3.61 12.06 -9.89
CA PHE A 204 -3.05 10.86 -9.25
C PHE A 204 -1.82 11.15 -8.38
N ASP A 205 -1.22 12.34 -8.51
CA ASP A 205 -0.15 12.88 -7.67
C ASP A 205 -0.66 13.49 -6.34
N PHE A 206 -1.96 13.74 -6.21
CA PHE A 206 -2.61 14.31 -5.01
C PHE A 206 -2.12 13.73 -3.68
N PRO A 207 -1.97 12.39 -3.49
CA PRO A 207 -1.52 11.82 -2.22
C PRO A 207 -0.13 12.29 -1.77
N TYR A 208 0.74 12.69 -2.70
CA TYR A 208 2.17 12.89 -2.43
C TYR A 208 2.56 14.37 -2.24
N GLN A 209 1.61 15.29 -2.43
CA GLN A 209 1.87 16.74 -2.47
C GLN A 209 2.53 17.29 -1.19
N TYR A 210 2.22 16.73 -0.01
CA TYR A 210 2.84 17.15 1.25
C TYR A 210 4.17 16.47 1.59
N LEU A 211 4.63 15.50 0.80
CA LEU A 211 5.90 14.78 1.02
C LEU A 211 7.11 15.55 0.46
N GLY A 212 6.87 16.49 -0.46
CA GLY A 212 7.90 17.26 -1.14
C GLY A 212 8.96 16.37 -1.79
N ASN A 213 10.20 16.45 -1.28
CA ASN A 213 11.34 15.64 -1.75
C ASN A 213 11.83 14.65 -0.69
N LEU A 214 11.00 14.23 0.29
CA LEU A 214 11.43 13.37 1.39
C LEU A 214 12.01 12.04 0.89
N PHE A 215 11.21 11.26 0.15
CA PHE A 215 11.61 9.96 -0.37
C PHE A 215 12.76 10.07 -1.37
N HIS A 216 12.79 11.12 -2.21
CA HIS A 216 13.90 11.37 -3.14
C HIS A 216 15.28 11.62 -2.50
N LYS A 217 15.35 11.77 -1.16
CA LYS A 217 16.60 11.88 -0.39
C LYS A 217 17.05 10.59 0.29
N ASP A 218 16.23 9.53 0.27
CA ASP A 218 16.55 8.24 0.86
C ASP A 218 17.14 7.25 -0.17
N ASP A 219 17.54 6.06 0.29
CA ASP A 219 18.04 4.98 -0.57
C ASP A 219 16.91 4.04 -1.08
N LEU A 220 15.86 3.84 -0.28
CA LEU A 220 14.64 3.07 -0.60
C LEU A 220 13.45 3.59 0.21
N THR A 221 12.27 3.67 -0.41
CA THR A 221 10.98 3.75 0.30
C THR A 221 10.10 2.53 0.02
N MET A 222 9.47 2.01 1.07
CA MET A 222 8.65 0.80 1.07
C MET A 222 7.25 1.05 1.67
N ALA A 223 6.23 0.37 1.15
CA ALA A 223 4.84 0.44 1.62
C ALA A 223 4.16 -0.94 1.63
N ASN A 224 2.98 -1.06 2.22
CA ASN A 224 2.06 -2.16 1.94
C ASN A 224 1.06 -1.74 0.86
N LEU A 225 1.06 -2.38 -0.31
CA LEU A 225 0.05 -2.15 -1.34
C LEU A 225 -1.08 -3.14 -1.13
N GLU A 226 -2.13 -2.68 -0.44
CA GLU A 226 -3.18 -3.56 0.07
C GLU A 226 -4.16 -4.01 -1.02
N THR A 227 -4.36 -3.21 -2.07
CA THR A 227 -5.39 -3.48 -3.09
C THR A 227 -4.83 -3.94 -4.44
N PRO A 228 -5.48 -4.90 -5.12
CA PRO A 228 -5.07 -5.36 -6.44
C PRO A 228 -5.22 -4.25 -7.48
N VAL A 229 -4.18 -4.06 -8.27
CA VAL A 229 -4.10 -3.08 -9.34
C VAL A 229 -4.36 -3.77 -10.67
N THR A 230 -5.57 -3.62 -11.21
CA THR A 230 -6.03 -4.36 -12.40
C THR A 230 -7.21 -3.65 -13.06
N THR A 231 -7.35 -3.78 -14.38
CA THR A 231 -8.59 -3.44 -15.11
C THR A 231 -9.54 -4.64 -15.24
N ASN A 232 -9.09 -5.83 -14.83
CA ASN A 232 -9.68 -7.14 -15.09
C ASN A 232 -10.01 -7.82 -13.75
N GLY A 233 -10.04 -9.16 -13.74
CA GLY A 233 -10.25 -9.97 -12.53
C GLY A 233 -11.73 -10.11 -12.12
N VAL A 234 -11.99 -11.15 -11.34
CA VAL A 234 -13.32 -11.54 -10.82
C VAL A 234 -13.33 -11.26 -9.32
N GLY A 235 -14.36 -10.58 -8.84
CA GLY A 235 -14.49 -10.25 -7.42
C GLY A 235 -14.50 -11.50 -6.53
N ALA A 236 -13.73 -11.47 -5.44
CA ALA A 236 -13.74 -12.53 -4.44
C ALA A 236 -15.15 -12.73 -3.88
N LEU A 237 -15.58 -13.99 -3.80
CA LEU A 237 -16.90 -14.35 -3.27
C LEU A 237 -16.90 -14.26 -1.74
N ASN A 238 -18.08 -14.10 -1.14
CA ASN A 238 -18.29 -14.16 0.31
C ASN A 238 -17.50 -13.14 1.17
N LYS A 239 -16.95 -12.07 0.56
CA LYS A 239 -16.20 -11.02 1.27
C LYS A 239 -16.94 -9.69 1.24
N THR A 240 -17.04 -9.02 2.39
CA THR A 240 -17.77 -7.74 2.56
C THR A 240 -17.18 -6.59 1.74
N TYR A 241 -15.85 -6.52 1.66
CA TYR A 241 -15.12 -5.48 0.93
C TYR A 241 -14.22 -6.11 -0.11
N VAL A 242 -14.49 -5.79 -1.38
CA VAL A 242 -13.83 -6.38 -2.56
C VAL A 242 -13.28 -5.23 -3.40
N TYR A 243 -12.00 -4.93 -3.25
CA TYR A 243 -11.37 -3.76 -3.85
C TYR A 243 -10.78 -4.03 -5.24
N LYS A 244 -10.69 -2.97 -6.04
CA LYS A 244 -9.98 -2.88 -7.33
C LYS A 244 -9.36 -1.50 -7.41
N SER A 245 -8.13 -1.39 -7.90
CA SER A 245 -7.43 -0.12 -8.04
C SER A 245 -6.96 0.10 -9.46
N SER A 246 -7.19 1.30 -9.99
CA SER A 246 -6.77 1.69 -11.33
C SER A 246 -5.23 1.71 -11.48
N PRO A 247 -4.67 1.04 -12.53
CA PRO A 247 -3.23 1.10 -12.87
C PRO A 247 -2.68 2.51 -13.16
N LYS A 248 -3.53 3.53 -13.29
CA LYS A 248 -3.13 4.95 -13.35
C LYS A 248 -2.25 5.32 -12.14
N ALA A 249 -2.64 4.91 -10.93
CA ALA A 249 -2.03 5.32 -9.66
C ALA A 249 -0.55 4.92 -9.52
N LEU A 250 -0.14 3.77 -10.05
CA LEU A 250 1.24 3.30 -9.96
C LEU A 250 2.26 4.20 -10.67
N THR A 251 1.81 5.07 -11.59
CA THR A 251 2.69 6.07 -12.22
C THR A 251 3.14 7.11 -11.19
N ALA A 252 2.18 7.70 -10.47
CA ALA A 252 2.44 8.68 -9.43
C ALA A 252 3.15 8.05 -8.21
N LEU A 253 2.78 6.83 -7.82
CA LEU A 253 3.46 6.07 -6.76
C LEU A 253 4.98 5.93 -7.02
N ALA A 254 5.34 5.56 -8.26
CA ALA A 254 6.75 5.42 -8.67
C ALA A 254 7.47 6.76 -8.91
N GLU A 255 6.74 7.83 -9.28
CA GLU A 255 7.28 9.18 -9.45
C GLU A 255 7.45 9.90 -8.10
N ALA A 256 6.64 9.62 -7.08
CA ALA A 256 6.78 10.11 -5.71
C ALA A 256 7.94 9.46 -4.92
N GLY A 257 8.46 8.33 -5.41
CA GLY A 257 9.66 7.68 -4.87
C GLY A 257 9.45 6.35 -4.17
N ILE A 258 8.24 5.80 -4.10
CA ILE A 258 8.05 4.42 -3.61
C ILE A 258 8.78 3.47 -4.57
N ASP A 259 9.65 2.63 -4.02
CA ASP A 259 10.52 1.73 -4.79
C ASP A 259 10.10 0.27 -4.66
N ALA A 260 9.46 -0.11 -3.57
CA ALA A 260 8.97 -1.46 -3.36
C ALA A 260 7.67 -1.51 -2.53
N VAL A 261 6.89 -2.58 -2.71
CA VAL A 261 5.65 -2.83 -1.96
C VAL A 261 5.59 -4.26 -1.43
N ASN A 262 5.06 -4.44 -0.22
CA ASN A 262 4.52 -5.73 0.20
C ASN A 262 3.18 -5.98 -0.53
N LEU A 263 2.98 -7.22 -0.94
CA LEU A 263 1.73 -7.73 -1.52
C LEU A 263 1.11 -8.87 -0.70
N ALA A 264 1.77 -9.36 0.36
CA ALA A 264 1.16 -10.34 1.25
C ALA A 264 0.18 -9.63 2.18
N ASN A 265 -1.11 -9.66 1.87
CA ASN A 265 -2.17 -9.08 2.69
C ASN A 265 -3.53 -9.75 2.41
N ASN A 266 -4.55 -9.34 3.17
CA ASN A 266 -5.91 -9.89 3.12
C ASN A 266 -6.75 -9.39 1.93
N HIS A 267 -6.22 -8.53 1.05
CA HIS A 267 -6.97 -7.87 -0.04
C HIS A 267 -6.40 -8.08 -1.45
N ILE A 268 -5.13 -8.46 -1.62
CA ILE A 268 -4.47 -8.60 -2.93
C ILE A 268 -5.15 -9.58 -3.92
N LEU A 269 -5.94 -10.54 -3.43
CA LEU A 269 -6.70 -11.50 -4.25
C LEU A 269 -8.20 -11.15 -4.34
N ASP A 270 -8.61 -9.93 -3.96
CA ASP A 270 -10.00 -9.44 -4.12
C ASP A 270 -10.50 -9.50 -5.57
N GLN A 271 -9.59 -9.55 -6.56
CA GLN A 271 -9.92 -9.68 -7.98
C GLN A 271 -9.44 -11.04 -8.55
N GLY A 272 -9.30 -12.03 -7.66
CA GLY A 272 -8.77 -13.35 -7.94
C GLY A 272 -7.30 -13.35 -8.36
N THR A 273 -6.81 -14.54 -8.73
CA THR A 273 -5.43 -14.71 -9.23
C THR A 273 -5.15 -13.88 -10.49
N GLY A 274 -6.17 -13.60 -11.32
CA GLY A 274 -6.05 -12.68 -12.45
C GLY A 274 -5.69 -11.26 -12.02
N GLY A 275 -6.33 -10.73 -10.98
CA GLY A 275 -6.00 -9.42 -10.42
C GLY A 275 -4.60 -9.35 -9.80
N LEU A 276 -4.17 -10.41 -9.11
CA LEU A 276 -2.78 -10.53 -8.62
C LEU A 276 -1.77 -10.54 -9.79
N LEU A 277 -2.02 -11.34 -10.84
CA LEU A 277 -1.12 -11.43 -12.00
C LEU A 277 -0.99 -10.11 -12.75
N ASP A 278 -2.09 -9.36 -12.91
CA ASP A 278 -2.06 -7.99 -13.42
C ASP A 278 -1.30 -7.05 -12.48
N THR A 279 -1.50 -7.15 -11.17
CA THR A 279 -0.80 -6.31 -10.18
C THR A 279 0.72 -6.48 -10.28
N LEU A 280 1.20 -7.72 -10.29
CA LEU A 280 2.62 -8.05 -10.48
C LEU A 280 3.15 -7.44 -11.79
N LYS A 281 2.42 -7.64 -12.91
CA LYS A 281 2.77 -7.08 -14.22
C LYS A 281 2.85 -5.55 -14.21
N TYR A 282 1.87 -4.85 -13.65
CA TYR A 282 1.88 -3.38 -13.66
C TYR A 282 2.94 -2.80 -12.72
N LEU A 283 3.29 -3.49 -11.63
CA LEU A 283 4.44 -3.13 -10.78
C LEU A 283 5.78 -3.34 -11.53
N ASP A 284 5.93 -4.49 -12.21
CA ASP A 284 7.07 -4.80 -13.08
C ASP A 284 7.23 -3.71 -14.18
N GLU A 285 6.15 -3.33 -14.89
CA GLU A 285 6.12 -2.29 -15.94
C GLU A 285 6.48 -0.90 -15.43
N LYS A 286 6.04 -0.52 -14.22
CA LYS A 286 6.31 0.81 -13.64
C LYS A 286 7.69 0.88 -12.99
N GLY A 287 8.30 -0.26 -12.66
CA GLY A 287 9.54 -0.33 -11.92
C GLY A 287 9.34 -0.06 -10.44
N ILE A 288 8.34 -0.71 -9.85
CA ILE A 288 8.15 -0.84 -8.40
C ILE A 288 8.40 -2.31 -8.08
N ALA A 289 9.35 -2.59 -7.20
CA ALA A 289 9.63 -3.94 -6.75
C ALA A 289 8.52 -4.48 -5.84
N HIS A 290 8.42 -5.79 -5.71
CA HIS A 290 7.42 -6.43 -4.87
C HIS A 290 7.97 -7.69 -4.17
N ALA A 291 7.31 -8.05 -3.07
CA ALA A 291 7.56 -9.27 -2.29
C ALA A 291 6.25 -9.72 -1.62
N GLY A 292 6.20 -11.00 -1.20
CA GLY A 292 5.08 -11.55 -0.44
C GLY A 292 3.88 -12.04 -1.25
N ALA A 293 3.86 -11.82 -2.56
CA ALA A 293 2.94 -12.49 -3.48
C ALA A 293 3.65 -12.83 -4.79
N GLY A 294 3.13 -13.79 -5.54
CA GLY A 294 3.79 -14.27 -6.76
C GLY A 294 2.96 -15.24 -7.58
N ARG A 295 3.49 -15.64 -8.73
CA ARG A 295 2.84 -16.54 -9.70
C ARG A 295 2.83 -18.00 -9.23
N ASN A 296 3.54 -18.31 -8.13
CA ASN A 296 3.63 -19.58 -7.43
C ASN A 296 4.37 -19.39 -6.08
N ALA A 297 4.41 -20.43 -5.24
CA ALA A 297 5.07 -20.43 -3.93
C ALA A 297 6.54 -19.98 -3.95
N LYS A 298 7.34 -20.42 -4.93
CA LYS A 298 8.76 -20.06 -5.02
C LYS A 298 8.96 -18.56 -5.22
N GLU A 299 8.02 -17.89 -5.88
CA GLU A 299 8.05 -16.45 -6.10
C GLU A 299 7.49 -15.66 -4.90
N ALA A 300 6.35 -16.09 -4.35
CA ALA A 300 5.71 -15.38 -3.24
C ALA A 300 6.59 -15.32 -1.98
N TYR A 301 7.31 -16.41 -1.67
CA TYR A 301 8.25 -16.49 -0.56
C TYR A 301 9.69 -16.06 -0.93
N ALA A 302 9.94 -15.50 -2.12
CA ALA A 302 11.29 -15.05 -2.51
C ALA A 302 11.62 -13.65 -1.95
N PRO A 303 12.86 -13.40 -1.49
CA PRO A 303 13.35 -12.07 -1.21
C PRO A 303 13.59 -11.25 -2.49
N HIS A 304 13.16 -9.99 -2.50
CA HIS A 304 13.60 -9.02 -3.51
C HIS A 304 14.95 -8.41 -3.08
N TYR A 305 15.94 -8.38 -3.98
CA TYR A 305 17.28 -7.85 -3.68
C TYR A 305 17.58 -6.49 -4.33
N PHE A 306 17.90 -5.52 -3.48
CA PHE A 306 18.45 -4.21 -3.84
C PHE A 306 19.93 -4.13 -3.49
N GLU A 307 20.64 -3.18 -4.11
CA GLU A 307 21.93 -2.72 -3.60
C GLU A 307 21.94 -1.20 -3.56
N ARG A 308 22.42 -0.63 -2.44
CA ARG A 308 22.46 0.80 -2.16
C ARG A 308 23.73 1.11 -1.37
N LYS A 309 24.56 2.05 -1.85
CA LYS A 309 25.87 2.40 -1.25
C LYS A 309 26.77 1.16 -0.97
N GLY A 310 26.67 0.13 -1.82
CA GLY A 310 27.37 -1.15 -1.68
C GLY A 310 26.79 -2.12 -0.63
N ILE A 311 25.72 -1.74 0.08
CA ILE A 311 24.97 -2.61 1.00
C ILE A 311 23.88 -3.33 0.19
N LYS A 312 23.88 -4.67 0.24
CA LYS A 312 22.86 -5.52 -0.38
C LYS A 312 21.73 -5.76 0.61
N ILE A 313 20.51 -5.46 0.18
CA ILE A 313 19.31 -5.43 1.02
C ILE A 313 18.32 -6.45 0.47
N ALA A 314 17.83 -7.34 1.32
CA ALA A 314 16.73 -8.26 1.02
C ALA A 314 15.42 -7.76 1.64
N LEU A 315 14.35 -7.71 0.85
CA LEU A 315 12.99 -7.45 1.30
C LEU A 315 12.15 -8.73 1.14
N LEU A 316 11.50 -9.17 2.22
CA LEU A 316 10.47 -10.20 2.20
C LEU A 316 9.13 -9.61 2.64
N GLY A 317 8.03 -10.18 2.13
CA GLY A 317 6.67 -9.86 2.52
C GLY A 317 5.95 -11.11 3.03
N THR A 318 5.07 -10.97 4.02
CA THR A 318 4.30 -12.10 4.57
C THR A 318 2.98 -11.64 5.21
N THR A 319 1.99 -12.51 5.35
CA THR A 319 0.73 -12.20 6.05
C THR A 319 0.26 -13.30 7.00
N ARG A 320 -0.42 -12.90 8.08
CA ARG A 320 -1.21 -13.80 8.95
C ARG A 320 -2.69 -13.36 9.00
N VAL A 321 -3.17 -12.70 7.95
CA VAL A 321 -4.58 -12.33 7.76
C VAL A 321 -4.97 -12.69 6.34
N MET A 322 -5.72 -13.78 6.19
CA MET A 322 -6.02 -14.35 4.88
C MET A 322 -7.45 -14.91 4.88
N PRO A 323 -8.37 -14.39 4.05
CA PRO A 323 -9.80 -14.78 4.08
C PRO A 323 -10.06 -16.26 3.80
N GLU A 324 -9.29 -16.88 2.91
CA GLU A 324 -9.42 -18.29 2.56
C GLU A 324 -8.05 -18.99 2.52
N ALA A 325 -7.97 -20.25 2.94
CA ALA A 325 -6.71 -21.01 3.00
C ALA A 325 -6.04 -21.23 1.63
N ASN A 326 -6.83 -21.19 0.55
CA ASN A 326 -6.41 -21.35 -0.85
C ASN A 326 -5.74 -20.09 -1.44
N TRP A 327 -5.74 -18.95 -0.73
CA TRP A 327 -5.03 -17.73 -1.15
C TRP A 327 -3.50 -17.85 -0.97
N ASN A 328 -3.03 -18.82 -0.18
CA ASN A 328 -1.62 -19.17 -0.07
C ASN A 328 -1.06 -19.59 -1.44
N ALA A 329 0.10 -19.06 -1.81
CA ALA A 329 0.80 -19.43 -3.03
C ALA A 329 1.19 -20.92 -3.01
N GLY A 330 0.75 -21.67 -4.03
CA GLY A 330 1.06 -23.08 -4.22
C GLY A 330 2.11 -23.30 -5.32
N ALA A 331 2.58 -24.54 -5.48
CA ALA A 331 3.63 -24.87 -6.47
C ALA A 331 3.26 -24.51 -7.93
N LYS A 332 1.96 -24.42 -8.26
CA LYS A 332 1.42 -23.96 -9.55
C LYS A 332 0.24 -22.99 -9.39
N LEU A 333 0.09 -22.37 -8.21
CA LEU A 333 -1.05 -21.51 -7.86
C LEU A 333 -0.52 -20.13 -7.45
N PRO A 334 -0.87 -19.04 -8.17
CA PRO A 334 -0.55 -17.68 -7.74
C PRO A 334 -1.23 -17.36 -6.41
N GLY A 335 -0.53 -16.65 -5.52
CA GLY A 335 -1.06 -16.30 -4.21
C GLY A 335 -0.05 -15.56 -3.33
N VAL A 336 -0.33 -15.51 -2.02
CA VAL A 336 0.49 -14.84 -1.00
C VAL A 336 1.44 -15.78 -0.25
N ALA A 337 2.46 -15.20 0.37
CA ALA A 337 3.25 -15.81 1.43
C ALA A 337 2.50 -15.68 2.76
N GLY A 338 1.87 -16.77 3.22
CA GLY A 338 1.25 -16.86 4.53
C GLY A 338 2.24 -17.24 5.64
N ALA A 339 1.92 -16.84 6.87
CA ALA A 339 2.67 -17.17 8.09
C ALA A 339 1.79 -17.84 9.17
N TYR A 340 0.67 -18.47 8.77
CA TYR A 340 -0.10 -19.37 9.65
C TYR A 340 0.72 -20.64 9.96
N ASP A 341 1.43 -21.17 8.97
CA ASP A 341 2.67 -21.92 9.16
C ASP A 341 3.83 -21.00 8.76
N SER A 342 4.72 -20.69 9.69
CA SER A 342 5.85 -19.79 9.47
C SER A 342 7.07 -20.48 8.85
N THR A 343 7.08 -21.80 8.71
CA THR A 343 8.25 -22.61 8.29
C THR A 343 8.82 -22.14 6.95
N ALA A 344 7.96 -21.84 5.97
CA ALA A 344 8.37 -21.39 4.64
C ALA A 344 9.04 -20.00 4.67
N ILE A 345 8.41 -19.01 5.32
CA ILE A 345 8.97 -17.65 5.41
C ILE A 345 10.22 -17.60 6.28
N VAL A 346 10.26 -18.34 7.40
CA VAL A 346 11.45 -18.49 8.27
C VAL A 346 12.63 -19.11 7.52
N LYS A 347 12.38 -20.09 6.64
CA LYS A 347 13.41 -20.64 5.74
C LYS A 347 13.90 -19.57 4.75
N SER A 348 13.00 -18.83 4.11
CA SER A 348 13.37 -17.76 3.17
C SER A 348 14.17 -16.63 3.82
N ILE A 349 13.89 -16.27 5.09
CA ILE A 349 14.66 -15.26 5.83
C ILE A 349 16.10 -15.75 6.07
N ARG A 350 16.29 -17.02 6.48
CA ARG A 350 17.64 -17.63 6.61
C ARG A 350 18.39 -17.66 5.28
N GLU A 351 17.71 -18.01 4.19
CA GLU A 351 18.28 -18.02 2.84
C GLU A 351 18.58 -16.61 2.31
N ALA A 352 17.82 -15.60 2.73
CA ALA A 352 18.10 -14.19 2.47
C ALA A 352 19.33 -13.70 3.24
N ARG A 353 19.45 -14.08 4.53
CA ARG A 353 20.57 -13.67 5.40
C ARG A 353 21.92 -14.22 4.96
N MET A 354 21.97 -15.40 4.34
CA MET A 354 23.19 -15.91 3.69
C MET A 354 23.63 -15.10 2.47
N GLN A 355 22.80 -14.16 1.99
CA GLN A 355 22.99 -13.47 0.71
C GLN A 355 22.90 -11.94 0.79
N ALA A 356 22.57 -11.34 1.93
CA ALA A 356 22.38 -9.90 2.07
C ALA A 356 22.98 -9.38 3.39
N ASP A 357 23.44 -8.14 3.37
CA ASP A 357 23.93 -7.41 4.54
C ASP A 357 22.77 -7.01 5.49
N LEU A 358 21.63 -6.67 4.88
CA LEU A 358 20.39 -6.30 5.56
C LEU A 358 19.23 -7.17 5.09
N VAL A 359 18.43 -7.69 6.02
CA VAL A 359 17.20 -8.45 5.76
C VAL A 359 16.01 -7.76 6.44
N ILE A 360 14.99 -7.45 5.65
CA ILE A 360 13.80 -6.69 6.05
C ILE A 360 12.57 -7.56 5.79
N VAL A 361 11.68 -7.65 6.77
CA VAL A 361 10.39 -8.35 6.64
C VAL A 361 9.25 -7.36 6.84
N ILE A 362 8.35 -7.26 5.86
CA ILE A 362 7.06 -6.57 6.03
C ILE A 362 5.97 -7.61 6.30
N ALA A 363 5.17 -7.41 7.34
CA ALA A 363 4.20 -8.39 7.83
C ALA A 363 2.78 -7.79 8.00
N HIS A 364 1.78 -8.37 7.33
CA HIS A 364 0.38 -7.95 7.41
C HIS A 364 -0.38 -8.84 8.41
N TRP A 365 -0.64 -8.35 9.63
CA TRP A 365 -0.96 -9.19 10.79
C TRP A 365 -1.78 -8.52 11.90
N GLY A 366 -2.21 -9.31 12.88
CA GLY A 366 -2.95 -8.79 14.04
C GLY A 366 -4.41 -8.52 13.70
N LYS A 367 -5.04 -7.64 14.48
CA LYS A 367 -6.48 -7.37 14.43
C LYS A 367 -6.77 -5.93 14.03
N GLU A 368 -7.68 -5.75 13.07
CA GLU A 368 -8.22 -4.44 12.71
C GLU A 368 -8.55 -3.58 13.95
N ARG A 369 -8.11 -2.32 13.91
CA ARG A 369 -8.43 -1.26 14.88
C ARG A 369 -7.96 -1.53 16.32
N ALA A 370 -7.20 -2.60 16.56
CA ALA A 370 -6.63 -2.93 17.88
C ALA A 370 -5.23 -2.33 18.06
N THR A 371 -5.04 -1.52 19.11
CA THR A 371 -3.71 -1.03 19.53
C THR A 371 -2.93 -2.05 20.37
N ALA A 372 -3.64 -2.98 21.03
CA ALA A 372 -3.03 -4.12 21.71
C ALA A 372 -2.57 -5.18 20.72
N LEU A 373 -1.41 -5.78 20.97
CA LEU A 373 -0.84 -6.84 20.15
C LEU A 373 -1.56 -8.18 20.40
N GLU A 374 -1.69 -8.98 19.34
CA GLU A 374 -1.98 -10.41 19.49
C GLU A 374 -0.67 -11.20 19.65
N PRO A 375 -0.63 -12.30 20.45
CA PRO A 375 0.62 -13.03 20.76
C PRO A 375 1.43 -13.43 19.53
N HIS A 376 0.75 -13.83 18.45
CA HIS A 376 1.40 -14.23 17.19
C HIS A 376 2.22 -13.12 16.55
N GLN A 377 1.95 -11.84 16.83
CA GLN A 377 2.73 -10.73 16.28
C GLN A 377 4.15 -10.78 16.84
N THR A 378 4.26 -10.96 18.17
CA THR A 378 5.54 -11.08 18.88
C THR A 378 6.22 -12.42 18.62
N GLU A 379 5.48 -13.52 18.61
CA GLU A 379 6.01 -14.85 18.27
C GLU A 379 6.65 -14.87 16.86
N LEU A 380 5.97 -14.28 15.86
CA LEU A 380 6.49 -14.20 14.50
C LEU A 380 7.61 -13.17 14.35
N SER A 381 7.51 -11.98 14.97
CA SER A 381 8.58 -10.96 14.89
C SER A 381 9.90 -11.47 15.48
N HIS A 382 9.84 -12.15 16.63
CA HIS A 382 11.00 -12.78 17.27
C HIS A 382 11.54 -13.93 16.40
N ALA A 383 10.68 -14.80 15.86
CA ALA A 383 11.09 -15.88 14.97
C ALA A 383 11.71 -15.39 13.66
N PHE A 384 11.31 -14.22 13.14
CA PHE A 384 11.92 -13.60 11.96
C PHE A 384 13.30 -13.02 12.27
N ILE A 385 13.49 -12.37 13.42
CA ILE A 385 14.81 -11.89 13.87
C ILE A 385 15.76 -13.08 14.13
N ASP A 386 15.27 -14.15 14.76
CA ASP A 386 16.04 -15.40 14.99
C ASP A 386 16.30 -16.19 13.69
N ALA A 387 15.56 -15.90 12.62
CA ALA A 387 15.86 -16.38 11.27
C ALA A 387 16.90 -15.50 10.54
N GLY A 388 17.22 -14.31 11.05
CA GLY A 388 18.22 -13.39 10.50
C GLY A 388 17.69 -12.06 9.97
N ALA A 389 16.45 -11.68 10.27
CA ALA A 389 15.93 -10.33 9.97
C ALA A 389 16.59 -9.26 10.83
N ASP A 390 16.90 -8.09 10.24
CA ASP A 390 17.41 -6.91 10.94
C ASP A 390 16.32 -5.89 11.28
N LEU A 391 15.23 -5.89 10.50
CA LEU A 391 14.05 -5.06 10.69
C LEU A 391 12.77 -5.86 10.40
N VAL A 392 11.75 -5.69 11.24
CA VAL A 392 10.40 -6.23 11.02
C VAL A 392 9.38 -5.10 11.12
N ILE A 393 8.58 -4.90 10.06
CA ILE A 393 7.66 -3.77 9.92
C ILE A 393 6.23 -4.30 9.66
N GLY A 394 5.30 -4.00 10.56
CA GLY A 394 3.93 -4.48 10.51
C GLY A 394 2.92 -3.52 9.86
N GLY A 395 1.85 -4.07 9.33
CA GLY A 395 0.63 -3.39 8.86
C GLY A 395 -0.61 -4.28 9.07
N HIS A 396 -1.79 -3.83 8.61
CA HIS A 396 -3.15 -4.38 8.82
C HIS A 396 -4.02 -3.76 9.93
N PRO A 397 -3.56 -3.49 11.17
CA PRO A 397 -4.46 -2.96 12.21
C PRO A 397 -5.08 -1.60 11.87
N HIS A 398 -4.65 -0.93 10.80
CA HIS A 398 -5.05 0.42 10.35
C HIS A 398 -4.81 1.53 11.39
N VAL A 399 -4.26 1.19 12.56
CA VAL A 399 -3.86 2.06 13.66
C VAL A 399 -2.38 1.85 13.96
N LEU A 400 -1.71 2.86 14.51
CA LEU A 400 -0.35 2.69 15.04
C LEU A 400 -0.35 1.73 16.24
N GLN A 401 0.62 0.82 16.27
CA GLN A 401 0.96 -0.02 17.43
C GLN A 401 2.37 0.32 17.92
N GLY A 402 2.80 -0.26 19.04
CA GLY A 402 4.12 -0.02 19.63
C GLY A 402 5.30 -0.50 18.79
N MET A 403 6.49 -0.20 19.30
CA MET A 403 7.77 -0.68 18.80
C MET A 403 8.49 -1.52 19.85
N GLU A 404 9.38 -2.40 19.42
CA GLU A 404 10.20 -3.23 20.30
C GLU A 404 11.62 -3.34 19.74
N GLN A 405 12.62 -3.41 20.62
CA GLN A 405 13.95 -3.87 20.25
C GLN A 405 14.20 -5.28 20.80
N TYR A 406 14.25 -6.27 19.91
CA TYR A 406 14.53 -7.66 20.26
C TYR A 406 15.91 -8.05 19.72
N LYS A 407 16.81 -8.52 20.61
CA LYS A 407 18.21 -8.89 20.28
C LYS A 407 18.97 -7.82 19.48
N GLY A 408 18.72 -6.54 19.77
CA GLY A 408 19.33 -5.39 19.09
C GLY A 408 18.74 -5.05 17.72
N LYS A 409 17.65 -5.70 17.31
CA LYS A 409 16.92 -5.48 16.04
C LYS A 409 15.56 -4.86 16.30
N TRP A 410 15.06 -4.05 15.38
CA TRP A 410 13.83 -3.28 15.58
C TRP A 410 12.59 -3.94 14.96
N ILE A 411 11.51 -3.90 15.74
CA ILE A 411 10.16 -4.28 15.34
C ILE A 411 9.28 -3.03 15.45
N ALA A 412 8.51 -2.72 14.41
CA ALA A 412 7.39 -1.79 14.48
C ALA A 412 6.11 -2.58 14.21
N TYR A 413 5.21 -2.71 15.18
CA TYR A 413 4.14 -3.71 15.09
C TYR A 413 2.99 -3.34 14.15
N SER A 414 2.73 -2.05 13.94
CA SER A 414 1.84 -1.53 12.90
C SER A 414 2.20 -0.09 12.57
N THR A 415 2.40 0.19 11.27
CA THR A 415 2.63 1.54 10.73
C THR A 415 1.34 2.33 10.50
N GLY A 416 0.16 1.71 10.65
CA GLY A 416 -1.15 2.33 10.39
C GLY A 416 -1.44 2.55 8.90
N ASN A 417 -2.35 3.47 8.59
CA ASN A 417 -2.72 3.85 7.22
C ASN A 417 -1.78 4.90 6.62
N PHE A 418 -1.56 4.94 5.30
CA PHE A 418 -0.85 6.06 4.65
C PHE A 418 -1.65 6.70 3.52
N ILE A 419 -2.14 5.93 2.56
CA ILE A 419 -3.04 6.39 1.49
C ILE A 419 -4.28 5.52 1.55
N PHE A 420 -5.28 5.98 2.31
CA PHE A 420 -6.40 5.13 2.70
C PHE A 420 -7.74 5.87 2.68
N SER A 421 -8.83 5.12 2.77
CA SER A 421 -10.15 5.70 3.00
C SER A 421 -10.25 6.26 4.43
N LYS A 422 -10.87 7.43 4.62
CA LYS A 422 -11.06 7.98 5.97
C LYS A 422 -12.21 7.25 6.68
N SER A 423 -11.87 6.35 7.59
CA SER A 423 -12.80 5.61 8.44
C SER A 423 -13.55 6.54 9.42
N THR A 424 -14.66 6.08 9.96
CA THR A 424 -15.37 6.66 11.12
C THR A 424 -14.57 6.57 12.42
N VAL A 425 -13.60 5.65 12.52
CA VAL A 425 -12.80 5.37 13.73
C VAL A 425 -11.57 6.30 13.81
N PRO A 426 -11.50 7.27 14.73
CA PRO A 426 -10.46 8.31 14.69
C PRO A 426 -9.02 7.80 14.91
N ALA A 427 -8.87 6.67 15.60
CA ALA A 427 -7.57 6.03 15.82
C ALA A 427 -6.89 5.60 14.51
N THR A 428 -7.65 5.37 13.42
CA THR A 428 -7.09 4.96 12.12
C THR A 428 -6.62 6.14 11.27
N TRP A 429 -6.76 7.38 11.76
CA TRP A 429 -6.26 8.57 11.08
C TRP A 429 -4.83 8.91 11.52
N ASP A 430 -4.38 8.47 12.70
CA ASP A 430 -3.02 8.73 13.17
C ASP A 430 -2.04 7.73 12.55
N THR A 431 -0.95 8.25 11.97
CA THR A 431 0.05 7.47 11.24
C THR A 431 1.45 8.11 11.37
N ALA A 432 2.48 7.43 10.87
CA ALA A 432 3.82 7.97 10.79
C ALA A 432 4.58 7.43 9.57
N ILE A 433 5.55 8.21 9.10
CA ILE A 433 6.62 7.69 8.25
C ILE A 433 7.73 7.20 9.19
N PHE A 434 8.07 5.92 9.08
CA PHE A 434 9.09 5.26 9.87
C PHE A 434 10.41 5.27 9.08
N GLN A 435 11.38 6.06 9.52
CA GLN A 435 12.73 6.06 8.95
C GLN A 435 13.61 5.05 9.71
N ALA A 436 14.39 4.26 8.99
CA ALA A 436 15.48 3.46 9.51
C ALA A 436 16.80 3.88 8.85
N THR A 437 17.81 4.25 9.63
CA THR A 437 19.18 4.49 9.14
C THR A 437 20.05 3.31 9.56
N CYS A 438 20.43 2.47 8.60
CA CYS A 438 21.05 1.17 8.86
C CYS A 438 22.49 1.06 8.34
N THR A 439 23.36 0.41 9.11
CA THR A 439 24.74 0.06 8.76
C THR A 439 24.79 -1.29 8.03
N ARG A 440 25.91 -1.62 7.37
CA ARG A 440 26.11 -2.96 6.77
C ARG A 440 25.95 -4.11 7.78
N LYS A 441 26.19 -3.88 9.07
CA LYS A 441 26.11 -4.91 10.12
C LYS A 441 24.67 -5.16 10.62
N GLY A 442 23.69 -4.42 10.11
CA GLY A 442 22.31 -4.49 10.58
C GLY A 442 22.07 -3.85 11.95
N ALA A 443 22.92 -2.90 12.35
CA ALA A 443 22.53 -1.93 13.36
C ALA A 443 21.70 -0.84 12.67
N CYS A 444 20.54 -0.49 13.22
CA CYS A 444 19.64 0.52 12.66
C CYS A 444 19.19 1.50 13.73
N GLU A 445 19.27 2.79 13.43
CA GLU A 445 18.64 3.87 14.19
C GLU A 445 17.25 4.14 13.62
N MET A 446 16.23 4.27 14.47
CA MET A 446 14.84 4.45 14.06
C MET A 446 14.32 5.86 14.39
N LYS A 447 13.50 6.42 13.50
CA LYS A 447 12.86 7.73 13.70
C LYS A 447 11.45 7.75 13.13
N LEU A 448 10.48 8.24 13.90
CA LEU A 448 9.10 8.44 13.45
C LEU A 448 8.87 9.91 13.07
N THR A 449 8.29 10.15 11.90
CA THR A 449 7.72 11.46 11.54
C THR A 449 6.20 11.33 11.54
N PRO A 450 5.45 11.97 12.47
CA PRO A 450 3.99 11.82 12.55
C PRO A 450 3.23 12.49 11.40
N TYR A 451 2.19 11.82 10.91
CA TYR A 451 1.29 12.27 9.85
C TYR A 451 -0.16 11.96 10.25
N ARG A 452 -1.11 12.65 9.59
CA ARG A 452 -2.55 12.40 9.64
C ARG A 452 -3.00 11.85 8.29
N ALA A 453 -3.51 10.62 8.27
CA ALA A 453 -4.10 10.00 7.10
C ALA A 453 -5.50 10.59 6.86
N GLU A 454 -5.56 11.62 6.02
CA GLU A 454 -6.81 12.11 5.44
C GLU A 454 -7.18 11.29 4.19
N LEU A 455 -8.38 11.52 3.65
CA LEU A 455 -8.93 10.72 2.54
C LEU A 455 -7.99 10.72 1.31
N GLY A 456 -7.29 9.60 1.11
CA GLY A 456 -6.30 9.44 0.06
C GLY A 456 -5.06 10.34 0.17
N GLN A 457 -4.78 10.97 1.33
CA GLN A 457 -3.67 11.92 1.46
C GLN A 457 -3.09 11.97 2.89
N PRO A 458 -1.81 11.58 3.10
CA PRO A 458 -1.10 11.81 4.35
C PRO A 458 -0.66 13.28 4.47
N ILE A 459 -1.03 13.93 5.58
CA ILE A 459 -0.67 15.32 5.91
C ILE A 459 0.32 15.34 7.10
N PRO A 460 1.49 16.01 7.01
CA PRO A 460 2.47 16.04 8.09
C PRO A 460 1.96 16.82 9.30
N LEU A 461 2.11 16.23 10.49
CA LEU A 461 1.76 16.88 11.74
C LEU A 461 2.96 17.62 12.34
N LYS A 462 2.68 18.55 13.25
CA LYS A 462 3.67 19.37 13.96
C LYS A 462 3.33 19.47 15.44
N ASP A 463 4.29 20.02 16.19
CA ASP A 463 4.10 20.55 17.54
C ASP A 463 3.37 19.57 18.49
N THR A 464 2.24 19.99 19.06
CA THR A 464 1.49 19.20 20.04
C THR A 464 0.81 17.96 19.45
N GLU A 465 0.30 18.02 18.21
CA GLU A 465 -0.35 16.86 17.57
C GLU A 465 0.68 15.79 17.17
N ALA A 466 1.85 16.20 16.67
CA ALA A 466 2.96 15.28 16.44
C ALA A 466 3.42 14.63 17.76
N SER A 467 3.59 15.44 18.82
CA SER A 467 4.02 14.96 20.15
C SER A 467 3.06 13.92 20.74
N LYS A 468 1.74 14.12 20.59
CA LYS A 468 0.72 13.15 21.04
C LYS A 468 0.85 11.78 20.38
N ILE A 469 1.18 11.73 19.09
CA ILE A 469 1.37 10.46 18.36
C ILE A 469 2.64 9.76 18.85
N LEU A 470 3.75 10.48 18.96
CA LEU A 470 5.02 9.92 19.45
C LEU A 470 4.88 9.37 20.88
N GLN A 471 4.22 10.12 21.77
CA GLN A 471 3.89 9.68 23.12
C GLN A 471 2.97 8.44 23.14
N ARG A 472 1.99 8.35 22.24
CA ARG A 472 1.11 7.17 22.16
C ARG A 472 1.86 5.93 21.68
N VAL A 473 2.73 6.04 20.68
CA VAL A 473 3.54 4.89 20.23
C VAL A 473 4.51 4.44 21.33
N ALA A 474 5.14 5.38 22.04
CA ALA A 474 5.97 5.06 23.20
C ALA A 474 5.17 4.35 24.30
N ALA A 475 3.97 4.83 24.64
CA ALA A 475 3.09 4.20 25.64
C ALA A 475 2.45 2.86 25.20
N LEU A 476 2.58 2.48 23.92
CA LEU A 476 2.24 1.15 23.39
C LEU A 476 3.45 0.24 23.24
N SER A 477 4.65 0.73 23.55
CA SER A 477 5.93 0.00 23.47
C SER A 477 6.32 -0.56 24.85
N PRO A 478 7.22 -1.56 24.95
CA PRO A 478 7.79 -2.01 26.22
C PRO A 478 8.54 -0.88 26.95
N GLU A 479 8.61 -0.94 28.28
CA GLU A 479 9.12 0.15 29.13
C GLU A 479 10.57 0.61 28.82
N ASN A 480 11.39 -0.24 28.23
CA ASN A 480 12.76 0.13 27.85
C ASN A 480 12.86 0.87 26.50
N VAL A 481 11.76 0.97 25.73
CA VAL A 481 11.68 1.73 24.48
C VAL A 481 11.15 3.13 24.75
N SER A 482 11.86 4.15 24.26
CA SER A 482 11.44 5.55 24.37
C SER A 482 11.54 6.28 23.04
N ILE A 483 10.68 7.28 22.84
CA ILE A 483 10.61 8.08 21.61
C ILE A 483 10.74 9.56 21.98
N GLY A 484 11.78 10.22 21.47
CA GLY A 484 12.04 11.64 21.68
C GLY A 484 11.00 12.54 21.00
N THR A 485 10.91 13.80 21.43
CA THR A 485 10.01 14.80 20.82
C THR A 485 10.38 15.15 19.38
N ASP A 486 11.59 14.85 18.95
CA ASP A 486 12.05 14.94 17.56
C ASP A 486 11.68 13.70 16.72
N GLY A 487 11.08 12.67 17.35
CA GLY A 487 10.71 11.40 16.74
C GLY A 487 11.78 10.29 16.83
N THR A 488 12.96 10.55 17.38
CA THR A 488 14.04 9.53 17.43
C THR A 488 13.74 8.47 18.49
N VAL A 489 13.85 7.20 18.11
CA VAL A 489 13.54 6.04 18.97
C VAL A 489 14.83 5.49 19.57
N SER A 490 14.80 5.14 20.86
CA SER A 490 15.90 4.49 21.56
C SER A 490 15.41 3.34 22.43
N ALA A 491 16.28 2.36 22.69
CA ALA A 491 16.07 1.31 23.67
C ALA A 491 17.18 1.41 24.74
N GLN A 492 16.82 1.11 25.98
CA GLN A 492 17.72 1.03 27.15
C GLN A 492 18.13 -0.43 27.44
#